data_AF-A0A259CYJ6-F1
#
_entry.id   AF-A0A259CYJ6-F1
#
_cell.length_a   1.000
_cell.length_b   1.000
_cell.length_c   1.000
_cell.angle_alpha   90.00
_cell.angle_beta   90.00
_cell.angle_gamma   90.00
#
_symmetry.space_group_name_H-M   'P 1'
#
loop_
_entity.id
_entity.type
_entity.pdbx_description
1 polymer ?
#
loop_
_entity_poly.entity_id
_entity_poly.type
_entity_poly.pdbx_seq_one_letter_code
_entity_poly.pdbx_strand_id
1 'polypeptide(L)'
;YVSATGATSVHNLDYAQRLGLWGGEDFPFATRAEFVEAIEAGGVAAMEVLARDLRALGLYTARSLSYDGVEYELVEHPLTPEQRAIYDAYAGAFAIIHNNLAAAMEAANITGDSGGTLNRQAKSAARSAFESAKQRFFGHLLTSMKTPTLIASIDADLVAGHSAVIQIVSTGEALMERRLSDIPTDEWNDVRVDITPRESCLDYLQHSFPVQLYEPFTDSEGNLSSRPVTRDGQLVECREAARRRDALIEHLASLPPVPGALDQIVQRFGTDLVAEVTGRSRRIVRKGEGPAARLVVESRAGSANLAETAAFMDDQKRILIFSDAGGTGRSYHADLGARNQRLRVH
;
A
#
# COMPACT_ATOMS: atom_id res chain seq x y z
N TYR A 1 -25.85 -3.51 9.26
CA TYR A 1 -24.80 -2.54 8.89
C TYR A 1 -25.49 -1.38 8.19
N VAL A 2 -25.38 -0.14 8.68
CA VAL A 2 -25.98 1.02 7.99
C VAL A 2 -25.09 2.25 8.19
N SER A 3 -24.50 2.73 7.10
CA SER A 3 -24.28 4.16 6.89
C SER A 3 -25.26 4.62 5.81
N ALA A 4 -25.65 5.90 5.81
CA ALA A 4 -26.48 6.47 4.76
C ALA A 4 -25.87 6.30 3.34
N THR A 5 -24.57 6.03 3.25
CA THR A 5 -23.85 5.67 2.02
C THR A 5 -24.26 4.32 1.44
N GLY A 6 -24.81 3.38 2.22
CA GLY A 6 -25.20 2.06 1.70
C GLY A 6 -26.22 2.08 0.55
N ALA A 7 -27.01 3.16 0.45
CA ALA A 7 -28.05 3.32 -0.58
C ALA A 7 -27.62 4.20 -1.77
N THR A 8 -26.39 4.72 -1.79
CA THR A 8 -25.92 5.63 -2.86
C THR A 8 -25.27 4.91 -4.04
N SER A 9 -24.79 3.68 -3.83
CA SER A 9 -24.22 2.82 -4.86
C SER A 9 -24.48 1.37 -4.49
N VAL A 10 -24.84 0.54 -5.47
CA VAL A 10 -25.05 -0.90 -5.26
C VAL A 10 -23.79 -1.58 -4.71
N HIS A 11 -22.60 -1.07 -5.05
CA HIS A 11 -21.33 -1.59 -4.54
C HIS A 11 -21.19 -1.48 -3.02
N ASN A 12 -21.91 -0.56 -2.39
CA ASN A 12 -21.92 -0.45 -0.93
C ASN A 12 -22.71 -1.57 -0.25
N LEU A 13 -23.38 -2.43 -1.03
CA LEU A 13 -24.01 -3.66 -0.56
C LEU A 13 -23.17 -4.90 -0.88
N ASP A 14 -22.05 -4.79 -1.60
CA ASP A 14 -21.28 -5.96 -2.08
C ASP A 14 -20.80 -6.91 -0.97
N TYR A 15 -20.50 -6.40 0.23
CA TYR A 15 -20.10 -7.20 1.39
C TYR A 15 -21.30 -7.75 2.18
N ALA A 16 -22.52 -7.30 1.88
CA ALA A 16 -23.73 -7.58 2.66
C ALA A 16 -24.40 -8.90 2.25
N GLN A 17 -23.61 -9.92 1.93
CA GLN A 17 -24.12 -11.26 1.55
C GLN A 17 -25.11 -11.82 2.59
N ARG A 18 -24.94 -11.48 3.87
CA ARG A 18 -25.84 -11.85 4.97
C ARG A 18 -27.28 -11.35 4.81
N LEU A 19 -27.52 -10.35 3.96
CA LEU A 19 -28.86 -9.86 3.67
C LEU A 19 -29.66 -10.81 2.76
N GLY A 20 -29.04 -11.86 2.23
CA GLY A 20 -29.72 -12.83 1.37
C GLY A 20 -30.10 -12.22 0.01
N LEU A 21 -29.25 -11.36 -0.53
CA LEU A 21 -29.51 -10.71 -1.80
C LEU A 21 -29.08 -11.57 -3.00
N TRP A 22 -28.13 -12.50 -2.82
CA TRP A 22 -27.65 -13.39 -3.88
C TRP A 22 -27.06 -14.69 -3.30
N GLY A 23 -26.86 -15.70 -4.15
CA GLY A 23 -25.99 -16.84 -3.85
C GLY A 23 -26.61 -18.01 -3.07
N GLY A 24 -27.93 -18.16 -3.10
CA GLY A 24 -28.68 -19.23 -2.45
C GLY A 24 -29.91 -19.61 -3.28
N GLU A 25 -30.43 -20.83 -3.09
CA GLU A 25 -31.53 -21.37 -3.91
C GLU A 25 -32.82 -20.53 -3.82
N ASP A 26 -33.05 -19.89 -2.67
CA ASP A 26 -34.22 -19.04 -2.41
C ASP A 26 -33.97 -17.55 -2.70
N PHE A 27 -32.80 -17.17 -3.21
CA PHE A 27 -32.45 -15.77 -3.45
C PHE A 27 -32.68 -15.34 -4.90
N PRO A 28 -33.08 -14.07 -5.13
CA PRO A 28 -33.49 -13.59 -6.46
C PRO A 28 -32.36 -13.53 -7.50
N PHE A 29 -31.09 -13.60 -7.08
CA PHE A 29 -29.92 -13.57 -7.95
C PHE A 29 -29.00 -14.76 -7.64
N ALA A 30 -28.53 -15.45 -8.69
CA ALA A 30 -27.65 -16.61 -8.50
C ALA A 30 -26.24 -16.15 -8.10
N THR A 31 -25.77 -15.02 -8.64
CA THR A 31 -24.45 -14.48 -8.32
C THR A 31 -24.48 -13.00 -7.91
N ARG A 32 -23.42 -12.56 -7.21
CA ARG A 32 -23.21 -11.14 -6.90
C ARG A 32 -23.15 -10.29 -8.17
N ALA A 33 -22.49 -10.78 -9.22
CA ALA A 33 -22.32 -10.03 -10.46
C ALA A 33 -23.67 -9.74 -11.13
N GLU A 34 -24.55 -10.75 -11.19
CA GLU A 34 -25.91 -10.60 -11.70
C GLU A 34 -26.74 -9.60 -10.88
N PHE A 35 -26.62 -9.64 -9.56
CA PHE A 35 -27.27 -8.66 -8.68
C PHE A 35 -26.79 -7.23 -8.98
N VAL A 36 -25.48 -7.01 -9.03
CA VAL A 36 -24.90 -5.69 -9.32
C VAL A 36 -25.36 -5.19 -10.68
N GLU A 37 -25.23 -6.01 -11.72
CA GLU A 37 -25.61 -5.65 -13.09
C GLU A 37 -27.11 -5.29 -13.19
N ALA A 38 -27.98 -6.07 -12.56
CA ALA A 38 -29.42 -5.82 -12.58
C ALA A 38 -29.81 -4.51 -11.86
N ILE A 39 -29.18 -4.21 -10.72
CA ILE A 39 -29.47 -2.98 -9.98
C ILE A 39 -28.86 -1.75 -10.67
N GLU A 40 -27.66 -1.86 -11.26
CA GLU A 40 -27.07 -0.78 -12.05
C GLU A 40 -27.89 -0.46 -13.29
N ALA A 41 -28.37 -1.47 -14.02
CA ALA A 41 -29.25 -1.28 -15.17
C ALA A 41 -30.57 -0.57 -14.80
N GLY A 42 -31.09 -0.83 -13.60
CA GLY A 42 -32.27 -0.15 -13.07
C GLY A 42 -32.02 1.24 -12.47
N GLY A 43 -30.74 1.64 -12.33
CA GLY A 43 -30.32 2.95 -11.83
C GLY A 43 -30.86 3.30 -10.44
N VAL A 44 -31.03 4.60 -10.19
CA VAL A 44 -31.46 5.14 -8.88
C VAL A 44 -32.80 4.55 -8.44
N ALA A 45 -33.74 4.33 -9.36
CA ALA A 45 -35.07 3.82 -9.04
C ALA A 45 -35.01 2.38 -8.50
N ALA A 46 -34.19 1.50 -9.11
CA ALA A 46 -34.00 0.14 -8.59
C ALA A 46 -33.30 0.15 -7.23
N MET A 47 -32.32 1.04 -7.04
CA MET A 47 -31.63 1.20 -5.75
C MET A 47 -32.58 1.69 -4.65
N GLU A 48 -33.49 2.62 -4.96
CA GLU A 48 -34.51 3.10 -4.02
C GLU A 48 -35.50 2.00 -3.63
N VAL A 49 -35.97 1.20 -4.60
CA VAL A 49 -36.86 0.06 -4.33
C VAL A 49 -36.16 -0.98 -3.45
N LEU A 50 -34.91 -1.33 -3.80
CA LEU A 50 -34.12 -2.27 -3.01
C LEU A 50 -33.91 -1.77 -1.56
N ALA A 51 -33.51 -0.51 -1.38
CA ALA A 51 -33.31 0.08 -0.06
C ALA A 51 -34.61 0.16 0.73
N ARG A 52 -35.74 0.48 0.07
CA ARG A 52 -37.07 0.50 0.68
C ARG A 52 -37.49 -0.90 1.14
N ASP A 53 -37.30 -1.91 0.30
CA ASP A 53 -37.73 -3.28 0.57
C ASP A 53 -36.85 -3.92 1.66
N LEU A 54 -35.53 -3.71 1.61
CA LEU A 54 -34.61 -4.09 2.70
C LEU A 54 -35.00 -3.42 4.03
N ARG A 55 -35.44 -2.15 3.99
CA ARG A 55 -35.94 -1.46 5.19
C ARG A 55 -37.26 -2.04 5.67
N ALA A 56 -38.19 -2.36 4.78
CA ALA A 56 -39.47 -2.97 5.12
C ALA A 56 -39.30 -4.36 5.75
N LEU A 57 -38.33 -5.15 5.27
CA LEU A 57 -38.00 -6.47 5.78
C LEU A 57 -37.24 -6.44 7.13
N GLY A 58 -36.93 -5.26 7.67
CA GLY A 58 -36.14 -5.16 8.90
C GLY A 58 -34.64 -5.29 8.68
N LEU A 59 -34.19 -5.66 7.48
CA LEU A 59 -32.79 -5.91 7.12
C LEU A 59 -31.96 -4.61 7.03
N TYR A 60 -32.64 -3.46 6.90
CA TYR A 60 -32.04 -2.12 6.78
C TYR A 60 -32.58 -1.15 7.85
N THR A 61 -32.78 -1.64 9.08
CA THR A 61 -33.45 -0.87 10.15
C THR A 61 -32.55 -0.40 11.30
N ALA A 62 -31.27 -0.76 11.32
CA ALA A 62 -30.36 -0.30 12.36
C ALA A 62 -29.91 1.16 12.11
N ARG A 63 -30.49 2.13 12.83
CA ARG A 63 -30.11 3.55 12.75
C ARG A 63 -28.76 3.87 13.40
N SER A 64 -28.19 2.91 14.13
CA SER A 64 -26.88 3.02 14.79
C SER A 64 -26.25 1.63 14.87
N LEU A 65 -24.92 1.56 14.71
CA LEU A 65 -24.14 0.40 15.12
C LEU A 65 -24.33 0.23 16.63
N SER A 66 -24.71 -0.98 17.07
CA SER A 66 -24.51 -1.34 18.47
C SER A 66 -23.02 -1.55 18.66
N TYR A 67 -22.38 -0.70 19.44
CA TYR A 67 -21.01 -0.90 19.92
C TYR A 67 -21.00 -1.74 21.21
N ASP A 68 -22.11 -2.39 21.53
CA ASP A 68 -22.20 -3.30 22.66
C ASP A 68 -21.15 -4.42 22.52
N GLY A 69 -20.27 -4.54 23.52
CA GLY A 69 -19.13 -5.45 23.50
C GLY A 69 -17.96 -5.04 22.59
N VAL A 70 -17.96 -3.83 22.00
CA VAL A 70 -16.81 -3.32 21.25
C VAL A 70 -15.89 -2.54 22.18
N GLU A 71 -14.65 -2.99 22.28
CA GLU A 71 -13.58 -2.34 23.03
C GLU A 71 -12.59 -1.68 22.06
N TYR A 72 -12.05 -0.53 22.46
CA TYR A 72 -11.05 0.20 21.69
C TYR A 72 -9.83 0.45 22.57
N GLU A 73 -8.66 0.11 22.03
CA GLU A 73 -7.39 0.38 22.67
C GLU A 73 -6.45 1.06 21.67
N LEU A 74 -5.74 2.09 22.14
CA LEU A 74 -4.63 2.66 21.39
C LEU A 74 -3.36 1.88 21.78
N VAL A 75 -2.88 1.03 20.88
CA VAL A 75 -1.63 0.32 21.08
C VAL A 75 -0.45 1.21 20.66
N GLU A 76 0.33 1.67 21.62
CA GLU A 76 1.52 2.49 21.38
C GLU A 76 2.77 1.62 21.14
N HIS A 77 3.54 1.95 20.11
CA HIS A 77 4.86 1.36 19.89
C HIS A 77 5.95 2.32 20.37
N PRO A 78 6.63 2.03 21.50
CA PRO A 78 7.76 2.82 21.94
C PRO A 78 8.96 2.52 21.05
N LEU A 79 9.40 3.51 20.26
CA LEU A 79 10.59 3.34 19.43
C LEU A 79 11.81 2.97 20.28
N THR A 80 12.57 1.98 19.83
CA THR A 80 13.86 1.63 20.41
C THR A 80 14.93 2.70 20.07
N PRO A 81 16.05 2.76 20.82
CA PRO A 81 17.16 3.63 20.45
C PRO A 81 17.67 3.38 19.03
N GLU A 82 17.70 2.12 18.58
CA GLU A 82 18.08 1.74 17.23
C GLU A 82 17.09 2.29 16.19
N GLN A 83 15.78 2.08 16.38
CA GLN A 83 14.78 2.62 15.46
C GLN A 83 14.80 4.15 15.37
N ARG A 84 15.06 4.84 16.49
CA ARG A 84 15.30 6.30 16.47
C ARG A 84 16.52 6.66 15.62
N ALA A 85 17.64 5.97 15.82
CA ALA A 85 18.84 6.21 15.02
C ALA A 85 18.61 5.96 13.52
N ILE A 86 17.86 4.91 13.16
CA ILE A 86 17.45 4.63 11.78
C ILE A 86 16.60 5.78 11.23
N TYR A 87 15.58 6.21 11.98
CA TYR A 87 14.71 7.31 11.58
C TYR A 87 15.51 8.61 11.36
N ASP A 88 16.39 8.96 12.29
CA ASP A 88 17.23 10.15 12.23
C ASP A 88 18.21 10.09 11.04
N ALA A 89 18.77 8.91 10.75
CA ALA A 89 19.64 8.71 9.59
C ALA A 89 18.89 8.97 8.27
N TYR A 90 17.67 8.44 8.12
CA TYR A 90 16.85 8.72 6.95
C TYR A 90 16.37 10.18 6.90
N ALA A 91 16.01 10.79 8.04
CA ALA A 91 15.65 12.21 8.10
C ALA A 91 16.82 13.10 7.64
N GLY A 92 18.04 12.79 8.10
CA GLY A 92 19.27 13.42 7.63
C GLY A 92 19.47 13.25 6.13
N ALA A 93 19.32 12.04 5.60
CA ALA A 93 19.44 11.78 4.17
C ALA A 93 18.42 12.59 3.34
N PHE A 94 17.15 12.63 3.75
CA PHE A 94 16.13 13.45 3.09
C PHE A 94 16.43 14.95 3.15
N ALA A 95 17.05 15.45 4.23
CA ALA A 95 17.52 16.83 4.31
C ALA A 95 18.63 17.10 3.28
N ILE A 96 19.58 16.17 3.11
CA ILE A 96 20.64 16.27 2.10
C ILE A 96 20.05 16.23 0.68
N ILE A 97 19.08 15.33 0.42
CA ILE A 97 18.38 15.26 -0.88
C ILE A 97 17.66 16.58 -1.16
N HIS A 98 16.95 17.14 -0.17
CA HIS A 98 16.25 18.41 -0.33
C HIS A 98 17.20 19.57 -0.66
N ASN A 99 18.36 19.64 -0.01
CA ASN A 99 19.38 20.66 -0.31
C ASN A 99 19.95 20.47 -1.72
N ASN A 100 20.22 19.23 -2.13
CA ASN A 100 20.71 18.93 -3.47
C ASN A 100 19.65 19.11 -4.54
N LEU A 101 18.36 18.98 -4.23
CA LEU A 101 17.27 19.23 -5.16
C LEU A 101 17.28 20.68 -5.65
N ALA A 102 17.49 21.64 -4.73
CA ALA A 102 17.61 23.06 -5.09
C ALA A 102 18.81 23.30 -6.03
N ALA A 103 19.99 22.80 -5.65
CA ALA A 103 21.21 22.93 -6.46
C ALA A 103 21.10 22.21 -7.82
N ALA A 104 20.42 21.07 -7.88
CA ALA A 104 20.18 20.34 -9.12
C ALA A 104 19.24 21.11 -10.06
N MET A 105 18.17 21.72 -9.54
CA MET A 105 17.28 22.57 -10.34
C MET A 105 18.00 23.80 -10.91
N GLU A 106 18.91 24.39 -10.16
CA GLU A 106 19.75 25.50 -10.63
C GLU A 106 20.73 25.03 -11.72
N ALA A 107 21.49 23.96 -11.46
CA ALA A 107 22.41 23.37 -12.44
C ALA A 107 21.71 22.89 -13.73
N ALA A 108 20.43 22.52 -13.63
CA ALA A 108 19.60 22.10 -14.75
C ALA A 108 18.96 23.28 -15.50
N ASN A 109 19.19 24.54 -15.11
CA ASN A 109 18.49 25.73 -15.62
C ASN A 109 16.96 25.67 -15.46
N ILE A 110 16.45 24.95 -14.45
CA ILE A 110 15.02 24.99 -14.06
C ILE A 110 14.75 26.25 -13.22
N THR A 111 15.72 26.62 -12.38
CA THR A 111 15.81 27.89 -11.67
C THR A 111 17.05 28.65 -12.13
N GLY A 112 17.01 29.98 -12.12
CA GLY A 112 18.16 30.82 -12.44
C GLY A 112 19.00 31.19 -11.21
N ASP A 113 20.20 31.70 -11.46
CA ASP A 113 21.26 32.02 -10.47
C ASP A 113 20.81 32.97 -9.33
N SER A 114 19.74 33.73 -9.51
CA SER A 114 19.15 34.65 -8.52
C SER A 114 17.87 34.11 -7.85
N GLY A 115 17.57 32.83 -8.00
CA GLY A 115 16.36 32.19 -7.45
C GLY A 115 15.10 32.35 -8.31
N GLY A 116 15.21 33.01 -9.48
CA GLY A 116 14.16 33.11 -10.48
C GLY A 116 13.74 31.73 -11.01
N THR A 117 12.47 31.58 -11.41
CA THR A 117 11.98 30.31 -11.98
C THR A 117 12.00 30.40 -13.51
N LEU A 118 12.84 29.59 -14.16
CA LEU A 118 12.96 29.54 -15.62
C LEU A 118 11.98 28.53 -16.24
N ASN A 119 11.66 27.46 -15.52
CA ASN A 119 10.65 26.50 -15.94
C ASN A 119 9.72 26.13 -14.77
N ARG A 120 8.53 26.75 -14.75
CA ARG A 120 7.54 26.57 -13.68
C ARG A 120 7.03 25.13 -13.60
N GLN A 121 6.81 24.49 -14.74
CA GLN A 121 6.30 23.12 -14.81
C GLN A 121 7.33 22.13 -14.28
N ALA A 122 8.58 22.21 -14.77
CA ALA A 122 9.66 21.34 -14.30
C ALA A 122 9.94 21.53 -12.81
N LYS A 123 9.93 22.77 -12.31
CA LYS A 123 10.07 23.06 -10.87
C LYS A 123 8.95 22.45 -10.04
N SER A 124 7.71 22.59 -10.50
CA SER A 124 6.54 22.00 -9.83
C SER A 124 6.65 20.47 -9.81
N ALA A 125 6.96 19.85 -10.95
CA ALA A 125 7.09 18.40 -11.07
C ALA A 125 8.19 17.85 -10.14
N ALA A 126 9.37 18.48 -10.10
CA ALA A 126 10.47 18.06 -9.25
C ALA A 126 10.11 18.14 -7.75
N ARG A 127 9.47 19.24 -7.32
CA ARG A 127 9.03 19.41 -5.92
C ARG A 127 7.93 18.42 -5.54
N SER A 128 6.92 18.26 -6.40
CA SER A 128 5.83 17.32 -6.16
C SER A 128 6.33 15.88 -6.09
N ALA A 129 7.27 15.49 -6.96
CA ALA A 129 7.87 14.16 -6.92
C ALA A 129 8.63 13.92 -5.61
N PHE A 130 9.45 14.89 -5.18
CA PHE A 130 10.19 14.80 -3.92
C PHE A 130 9.27 14.67 -2.69
N GLU A 131 8.30 15.57 -2.56
CA GLU A 131 7.40 15.59 -1.40
C GLU A 131 6.55 14.30 -1.34
N SER A 132 6.08 13.83 -2.49
CA SER A 132 5.33 12.57 -2.57
C SER A 132 6.20 11.36 -2.21
N ALA A 133 7.45 11.31 -2.67
CA ALA A 133 8.39 10.25 -2.32
C ALA A 133 8.70 10.25 -0.82
N LYS A 134 8.95 11.43 -0.24
CA LYS A 134 9.18 11.62 1.20
C LYS A 134 8.01 11.13 2.04
N GLN A 135 6.79 11.56 1.73
CA GLN A 135 5.59 11.17 2.49
C GLN A 135 5.37 9.66 2.45
N ARG A 136 5.48 9.03 1.27
CA ARG A 136 5.34 7.57 1.14
C ARG A 136 6.41 6.82 1.89
N PHE A 137 7.67 7.24 1.76
CA PHE A 137 8.80 6.61 2.43
C PHE A 137 8.63 6.60 3.95
N PHE A 138 8.39 7.76 4.57
CA PHE A 138 8.23 7.83 6.03
C PHE A 138 6.97 7.14 6.52
N GLY A 139 5.88 7.16 5.74
CA GLY A 139 4.70 6.35 6.01
C GLY A 139 5.06 4.86 6.13
N HIS A 140 5.77 4.32 5.13
CA HIS A 140 6.20 2.92 5.16
C HIS A 140 7.19 2.62 6.28
N LEU A 141 8.17 3.51 6.52
CA LEU A 141 9.18 3.34 7.55
C LEU A 141 8.53 3.24 8.94
N LEU A 142 7.62 4.16 9.26
CA LEU A 142 6.93 4.19 10.54
C LEU A 142 6.00 2.98 10.72
N THR A 143 5.22 2.61 9.71
CA THR A 143 4.39 1.39 9.79
C THR A 143 5.25 0.15 10.02
N SER A 144 6.38 0.05 9.31
CA SER A 144 7.31 -1.06 9.45
C SER A 144 7.94 -1.11 10.85
N MET A 145 8.33 0.03 11.42
CA MET A 145 8.87 0.12 12.78
C MET A 145 7.86 -0.28 13.86
N LYS A 146 6.57 0.00 13.66
CA LYS A 146 5.51 -0.37 14.62
C LYS A 146 5.08 -1.83 14.55
N THR A 147 5.43 -2.52 13.46
CA THR A 147 4.97 -3.90 13.19
C THR A 147 5.37 -4.92 14.27
N PRO A 148 6.54 -4.85 14.93
CA PRO A 148 6.87 -5.74 16.04
C PRO A 148 5.86 -5.70 17.21
N THR A 149 5.32 -4.52 17.55
CA THR A 149 4.27 -4.40 18.58
C THR A 149 2.96 -5.03 18.10
N LEU A 150 2.60 -4.84 16.83
CA LEU A 150 1.43 -5.50 16.24
C LEU A 150 1.60 -7.03 16.24
N ILE A 151 2.78 -7.54 15.89
CA ILE A 151 3.10 -8.98 15.96
C ILE A 151 2.89 -9.52 17.38
N ALA A 152 3.38 -8.83 18.40
CA ALA A 152 3.20 -9.24 19.78
C ALA A 152 1.71 -9.25 20.19
N SER A 153 0.92 -8.28 19.73
CA SER A 153 -0.55 -8.27 19.92
C SER A 153 -1.21 -9.48 19.28
N ILE A 154 -0.87 -9.76 18.01
CA ILE A 154 -1.40 -10.92 17.28
C ILE A 154 -1.05 -12.23 17.99
N ASP A 155 0.19 -12.38 18.47
CA ASP A 155 0.59 -13.55 19.26
C ASP A 155 -0.30 -13.73 20.51
N ALA A 156 -0.56 -12.64 21.25
CA ALA A 156 -1.43 -12.66 22.43
C ALA A 156 -2.88 -13.03 22.08
N ASP A 157 -3.43 -12.45 21.02
CA ASP A 157 -4.77 -12.76 20.52
C ASP A 157 -4.91 -14.23 20.10
N LEU A 158 -3.88 -14.77 19.44
CA LEU A 158 -3.86 -16.16 19.04
C LEU A 158 -3.84 -17.10 20.26
N VAL A 159 -3.11 -16.75 21.32
CA VAL A 159 -3.10 -17.49 22.59
C VAL A 159 -4.46 -17.42 23.29
N ALA A 160 -5.12 -16.25 23.26
CA ALA A 160 -6.46 -16.06 23.83
C ALA A 160 -7.59 -16.76 23.04
N GLY A 161 -7.27 -17.36 21.89
CA GLY A 161 -8.26 -18.05 21.06
C GLY A 161 -8.99 -17.13 20.08
N HIS A 162 -8.58 -15.86 19.96
CA HIS A 162 -9.16 -14.86 19.07
C HIS A 162 -8.64 -15.02 17.62
N SER A 163 -9.15 -14.18 16.71
CA SER A 163 -8.59 -13.99 15.37
C SER A 163 -8.24 -12.54 15.13
N ALA A 164 -7.08 -12.29 14.55
CA ALA A 164 -6.61 -10.94 14.21
C ALA A 164 -7.05 -10.55 12.80
N VAL A 165 -7.52 -9.31 12.62
CA VAL A 165 -8.00 -8.75 11.35
C VAL A 165 -7.31 -7.41 11.08
N ILE A 166 -6.25 -7.42 10.29
CA ILE A 166 -5.37 -6.27 10.07
C ILE A 166 -5.69 -5.61 8.74
N GLN A 167 -6.00 -4.31 8.78
CA GLN A 167 -6.06 -3.48 7.58
C GLN A 167 -4.71 -2.78 7.35
N ILE A 168 -4.17 -2.90 6.14
CA ILE A 168 -2.96 -2.17 5.72
C ILE A 168 -3.26 -1.21 4.58
N VAL A 169 -2.65 -0.02 4.65
CA VAL A 169 -2.78 1.00 3.60
C VAL A 169 -1.84 0.72 2.43
N SER A 170 -0.67 0.14 2.69
CA SER A 170 0.32 -0.17 1.67
C SER A 170 0.77 -1.62 1.75
N THR A 171 0.79 -2.29 0.59
CA THR A 171 1.21 -3.68 0.44
C THR A 171 2.67 -3.82 0.04
N GLY A 172 3.35 -2.72 -0.32
CA GLY A 172 4.70 -2.75 -0.87
C GLY A 172 4.81 -3.37 -2.28
N GLU A 173 3.69 -3.71 -2.92
CA GLU A 173 3.67 -4.48 -4.17
C GLU A 173 4.47 -3.85 -5.29
N ALA A 174 4.19 -2.60 -5.65
CA ALA A 174 4.85 -1.94 -6.77
C ALA A 174 6.38 -1.86 -6.59
N LEU A 175 6.84 -1.67 -5.35
CA LEU A 175 8.26 -1.66 -5.03
C LEU A 175 8.87 -3.06 -5.17
N MET A 176 8.22 -4.07 -4.60
CA MET A 176 8.66 -5.45 -4.70
C MET A 176 8.72 -5.91 -6.16
N GLU A 177 7.66 -5.68 -6.94
CA GLU A 177 7.59 -6.10 -8.34
C GLU A 177 8.72 -5.50 -9.20
N ARG A 178 9.02 -4.21 -9.00
CA ARG A 178 10.14 -3.55 -9.68
C ARG A 178 11.49 -4.16 -9.31
N ARG A 179 11.70 -4.52 -8.04
CA ARG A 179 12.96 -5.18 -7.65
C ARG A 179 13.04 -6.60 -8.17
N LEU A 180 11.93 -7.34 -8.16
CA LEU A 180 11.88 -8.69 -8.70
C LEU A 180 12.11 -8.73 -10.21
N SER A 181 11.77 -7.68 -10.97
CA SER A 181 12.07 -7.63 -12.41
C SER A 181 13.56 -7.56 -12.74
N ASP A 182 14.38 -7.11 -11.79
CA ASP A 182 15.84 -7.04 -11.94
C ASP A 182 16.54 -8.36 -11.51
N ILE A 183 15.79 -9.31 -10.94
CA ILE A 183 16.32 -10.56 -10.39
C ILE A 183 15.96 -11.74 -11.32
N PRO A 184 16.95 -12.49 -11.83
CA PRO A 184 16.70 -13.71 -12.59
C PRO A 184 15.80 -14.69 -11.84
N THR A 185 14.85 -15.33 -12.53
CA THR A 185 13.83 -16.19 -11.90
C THR A 185 14.41 -17.43 -11.22
N ASP A 186 15.60 -17.88 -11.63
CA ASP A 186 16.35 -18.98 -11.00
C ASP A 186 16.92 -18.60 -9.63
N GLU A 187 17.10 -17.30 -9.36
CA GLU A 187 17.52 -16.76 -8.05
C GLU A 187 16.35 -16.56 -7.07
N TRP A 188 15.10 -16.72 -7.51
CA TRP A 188 13.92 -16.48 -6.67
C TRP A 188 13.80 -17.42 -5.46
N ASN A 189 14.58 -18.50 -5.44
CA ASN A 189 14.66 -19.43 -4.30
C ASN A 189 15.63 -18.99 -3.19
N ASP A 190 16.40 -17.92 -3.40
CA ASP A 190 17.28 -17.32 -2.39
C ASP A 190 17.50 -15.83 -2.73
N VAL A 191 16.48 -15.00 -2.45
CA VAL A 191 16.53 -13.57 -2.73
C VAL A 191 17.40 -12.85 -1.69
N ARG A 192 18.51 -12.27 -2.16
CA ARG A 192 19.47 -11.51 -1.33
C ARG A 192 19.43 -10.01 -1.58
N VAL A 193 18.58 -9.57 -2.49
CA VAL A 193 18.40 -8.16 -2.83
C VAL A 193 17.52 -7.49 -1.78
N ASP A 194 17.80 -6.23 -1.51
CA ASP A 194 16.96 -5.41 -0.66
C ASP A 194 15.62 -5.10 -1.35
N ILE A 195 14.53 -5.36 -0.63
CA ILE A 195 13.14 -5.13 -1.06
C ILE A 195 12.42 -4.22 -0.04
N THR A 196 13.19 -3.56 0.84
CA THR A 196 12.66 -2.69 1.90
C THR A 196 12.30 -1.30 1.38
N PRO A 197 11.57 -0.48 2.16
CA PRO A 197 11.23 0.89 1.76
C PRO A 197 12.42 1.77 1.37
N ARG A 198 13.65 1.42 1.76
CA ARG A 198 14.89 2.07 1.29
C ARG A 198 14.92 2.18 -0.24
N GLU A 199 14.50 1.12 -0.93
CA GLU A 199 14.43 1.07 -2.39
C GLU A 199 13.48 2.10 -3.00
N SER A 200 12.42 2.51 -2.28
CA SER A 200 11.52 3.56 -2.78
C SER A 200 12.19 4.93 -2.83
N CYS A 201 13.18 5.17 -1.98
CA CYS A 201 13.99 6.38 -2.00
C CYS A 201 15.02 6.33 -3.15
N LEU A 202 15.65 5.16 -3.35
CA LEU A 202 16.56 4.93 -4.48
C LEU A 202 15.85 5.10 -5.83
N ASP A 203 14.64 4.57 -5.95
CA ASP A 203 13.80 4.72 -7.14
C ASP A 203 13.49 6.18 -7.47
N TYR A 204 13.15 6.98 -6.44
CA TYR A 204 12.96 8.42 -6.62
C TYR A 204 14.24 9.07 -7.15
N LEU A 205 15.40 8.75 -6.58
CA LEU A 205 16.66 9.34 -7.03
C LEU A 205 16.96 8.97 -8.48
N GLN A 206 16.80 7.70 -8.85
CA GLN A 206 17.10 7.20 -10.19
C GLN A 206 16.17 7.79 -11.26
N HIS A 207 14.87 7.87 -10.98
CA HIS A 207 13.86 8.13 -12.01
C HIS A 207 13.19 9.50 -11.93
N SER A 208 13.28 10.19 -10.79
CA SER A 208 12.52 11.44 -10.55
C SER A 208 13.37 12.62 -10.09
N PHE A 209 14.62 12.41 -9.68
CA PHE A 209 15.52 13.50 -9.35
C PHE A 209 15.82 14.34 -10.60
N PRO A 210 15.80 15.68 -10.54
CA PRO A 210 15.86 16.54 -11.72
C PRO A 210 17.28 16.60 -12.30
N VAL A 211 17.60 15.61 -13.12
CA VAL A 211 18.86 15.54 -13.86
C VAL A 211 18.74 16.04 -15.30
N GLN A 212 17.53 16.30 -15.80
CA GLN A 212 17.31 16.83 -17.15
C GLN A 212 17.97 18.20 -17.33
N LEU A 213 18.78 18.40 -18.38
CA LEU A 213 19.32 19.70 -18.74
C LEU A 213 18.27 20.52 -19.50
N TYR A 214 18.11 21.79 -19.11
CA TYR A 214 17.35 22.80 -19.84
C TYR A 214 18.30 23.87 -20.39
N GLU A 215 17.96 24.47 -21.52
CA GLU A 215 18.64 25.67 -22.03
C GLU A 215 17.74 26.90 -21.83
N PRO A 216 18.29 28.01 -21.32
CA PRO A 216 17.57 29.27 -21.28
C PRO A 216 17.23 29.78 -22.68
N PHE A 217 16.05 30.36 -22.85
CA PHE A 217 15.65 31.09 -24.06
C PHE A 217 14.78 32.28 -23.68
N THR A 218 14.79 33.32 -24.51
CA THR A 218 13.89 34.46 -24.39
C THR A 218 12.77 34.29 -25.41
N ASP A 219 11.53 34.38 -24.97
CA ASP A 219 10.37 34.32 -25.86
C ASP A 219 10.18 35.63 -26.65
N SER A 220 9.18 35.66 -27.53
CA SER A 220 8.84 36.85 -28.33
C SER A 220 8.36 38.06 -27.51
N GLU A 221 7.97 37.85 -26.25
CA GLU A 221 7.52 38.89 -25.33
C GLU A 221 8.67 39.41 -24.44
N GLY A 222 9.88 38.86 -24.58
CA GLY A 222 11.05 39.25 -23.79
C GLY A 222 11.17 38.51 -22.46
N ASN A 223 10.33 37.51 -22.18
CA ASN A 223 10.40 36.75 -20.95
C ASN A 223 11.48 35.66 -21.04
N LEU A 224 12.32 35.58 -20.02
CA LEU A 224 13.33 34.53 -19.89
C LEU A 224 12.68 33.24 -19.34
N SER A 225 12.79 32.15 -20.10
CA SER A 225 12.32 30.80 -19.73
C SER A 225 13.38 29.76 -20.07
N SER A 226 13.13 28.48 -19.77
CA SER A 226 14.02 27.38 -20.22
C SER A 226 13.26 26.20 -20.81
N ARG A 227 13.89 25.54 -21.80
CA ARG A 227 13.32 24.40 -22.53
C ARG A 227 14.26 23.19 -22.50
N PRO A 228 13.75 21.94 -22.59
CA PRO A 228 14.59 20.75 -22.51
C PRO A 228 15.64 20.72 -23.63
N VAL A 229 16.88 20.42 -23.27
CA VAL A 229 17.93 20.14 -24.25
C VAL A 229 17.77 18.72 -24.78
N THR A 230 17.73 18.59 -26.10
CA THR A 230 17.71 17.29 -26.79
C THR A 230 18.90 17.17 -27.74
N ARG A 231 19.39 15.94 -27.90
CA ARG A 231 20.42 15.56 -28.88
C ARG A 231 19.97 14.28 -29.55
N ASP A 232 19.86 14.29 -30.88
CA ASP A 232 19.42 13.13 -31.67
C ASP A 232 18.04 12.58 -31.21
N GLY A 233 17.15 13.47 -30.78
CA GLY A 233 15.81 13.13 -30.26
C GLY A 233 15.80 12.60 -28.83
N GLN A 234 16.97 12.46 -28.18
CA GLN A 234 17.09 12.04 -26.79
C GLN A 234 17.30 13.23 -25.86
N LEU A 235 16.71 13.14 -24.68
CA LEU A 235 16.87 14.11 -23.61
C LEU A 235 18.32 14.09 -23.07
N VAL A 236 18.92 15.28 -22.91
CA VAL A 236 20.29 15.42 -22.38
C VAL A 236 20.28 15.63 -20.87
N GLU A 237 21.10 14.87 -20.13
CA GLU A 237 21.28 15.05 -18.68
C GLU A 237 22.29 16.17 -18.35
N CYS A 238 21.99 16.94 -17.31
CA CYS A 238 22.92 17.83 -16.64
C CYS A 238 23.91 17.01 -15.81
N ARG A 239 25.18 17.01 -16.24
CA ARG A 239 26.26 16.24 -15.60
C ARG A 239 26.45 16.55 -14.10
N GLU A 240 26.26 17.81 -13.71
CA GLU A 240 26.39 18.22 -12.31
C GLU A 240 25.22 17.70 -11.46
N ALA A 241 23.98 17.79 -11.96
CA ALA A 241 22.81 17.24 -11.30
C ALA A 241 22.88 15.71 -11.19
N ALA A 242 23.36 15.03 -12.24
CA ALA A 242 23.59 13.58 -12.23
C ALA A 242 24.63 13.16 -11.18
N ARG A 243 25.78 13.86 -11.10
CA ARG A 243 26.79 13.58 -10.07
C ARG A 243 26.23 13.71 -8.64
N ARG A 244 25.36 14.70 -8.41
CA ARG A 244 24.68 14.89 -7.11
C ARG A 244 23.74 13.74 -6.80
N ARG A 245 22.93 13.32 -7.77
CA ARG A 245 22.07 12.13 -7.65
C ARG A 245 22.90 10.90 -7.26
N ASP A 246 23.98 10.64 -7.98
CA ASP A 246 24.77 9.42 -7.79
C ASP A 246 25.44 9.37 -6.40
N ALA A 247 25.94 10.51 -5.91
CA ALA A 247 26.45 10.63 -4.54
C ALA A 247 25.38 10.39 -3.46
N LEU A 248 24.13 10.82 -3.72
CA LEU A 248 23.00 10.56 -2.81
C LEU A 248 22.62 9.07 -2.79
N ILE A 249 22.67 8.39 -3.94
CA ILE A 249 22.40 6.96 -4.07
C ILE A 249 23.41 6.16 -3.22
N GLU A 250 24.70 6.48 -3.33
CA GLU A 250 25.76 5.80 -2.56
C GLU A 250 25.53 5.95 -1.05
N HIS A 251 25.21 7.17 -0.59
CA HIS A 251 24.92 7.42 0.81
C HIS A 251 23.71 6.62 1.31
N LEU A 252 22.59 6.63 0.56
CA LEU A 252 21.38 5.90 0.95
C LEU A 252 21.56 4.39 0.96
N ALA A 253 22.32 3.83 0.02
CA ALA A 253 22.58 2.40 -0.07
C ALA A 253 23.31 1.86 1.19
N SER A 254 23.99 2.73 1.94
CA SER A 254 24.64 2.38 3.21
C SER A 254 23.70 2.38 4.42
N LEU A 255 22.50 2.96 4.32
CA LEU A 255 21.57 3.07 5.45
C LEU A 255 20.89 1.74 5.77
N PRO A 256 20.58 1.45 7.05
CA PRO A 256 19.99 0.18 7.45
C PRO A 256 18.61 -0.04 6.79
N PRO A 257 18.35 -1.23 6.20
CA PRO A 257 17.05 -1.57 5.63
C PRO A 257 16.03 -1.86 6.75
N VAL A 258 14.75 -1.58 6.49
CA VAL A 258 13.65 -1.89 7.43
C VAL A 258 12.59 -2.72 6.72
N PRO A 259 12.37 -3.99 7.07
CA PRO A 259 11.42 -4.86 6.35
C PRO A 259 10.01 -4.29 6.29
N GLY A 260 9.30 -4.45 5.16
CA GLY A 260 7.92 -3.99 5.03
C GLY A 260 6.98 -4.69 6.02
N ALA A 261 5.96 -3.97 6.51
CA ALA A 261 5.03 -4.49 7.53
C ALA A 261 4.34 -5.82 7.14
N LEU A 262 3.83 -5.91 5.91
CA LEU A 262 3.20 -7.14 5.41
C LEU A 262 4.18 -8.31 5.35
N ASP A 263 5.42 -8.06 4.89
CA ASP A 263 6.45 -9.09 4.84
C ASP A 263 6.86 -9.55 6.24
N GLN A 264 6.99 -8.63 7.21
CA GLN A 264 7.26 -9.00 8.61
C GLN A 264 6.19 -9.94 9.17
N ILE A 265 4.91 -9.64 8.93
CA ILE A 265 3.77 -10.46 9.40
C ILE A 265 3.80 -11.83 8.71
N VAL A 266 3.89 -11.87 7.38
CA VAL A 266 3.91 -13.13 6.62
C VAL A 266 5.13 -13.99 6.97
N GLN A 267 6.31 -13.41 7.15
CA GLN A 267 7.53 -14.14 7.50
C GLN A 267 7.53 -14.62 8.96
N ARG A 268 6.84 -13.93 9.87
CA ARG A 268 6.73 -14.31 11.29
C ARG A 268 5.72 -15.43 11.54
N PHE A 269 4.56 -15.36 10.89
CA PHE A 269 3.45 -16.28 11.13
C PHE A 269 3.33 -17.36 10.06
N GLY A 270 3.97 -17.16 8.91
CA GLY A 270 3.87 -18.07 7.78
C GLY A 270 2.55 -17.93 7.03
N THR A 271 2.53 -18.53 5.86
CA THR A 271 1.41 -18.46 4.92
C THR A 271 0.26 -19.38 5.33
N ASP A 272 0.52 -20.32 6.23
CA ASP A 272 -0.47 -21.27 6.72
C ASP A 272 -1.39 -20.66 7.77
N LEU A 273 -0.93 -19.65 8.52
CA LEU A 273 -1.73 -18.94 9.52
C LEU A 273 -2.29 -17.61 9.01
N VAL A 274 -1.62 -16.99 8.03
CA VAL A 274 -1.98 -15.68 7.47
C VAL A 274 -2.81 -15.84 6.22
N ALA A 275 -4.06 -15.38 6.29
CA ALA A 275 -4.91 -15.10 5.15
C ALA A 275 -4.57 -13.74 4.57
N GLU A 276 -3.88 -13.74 3.43
CA GLU A 276 -3.51 -12.51 2.73
C GLU A 276 -4.58 -12.16 1.69
N VAL A 277 -5.29 -11.04 1.87
CA VAL A 277 -6.31 -10.53 0.95
C VAL A 277 -5.89 -9.15 0.44
N THR A 278 -4.83 -9.15 -0.38
CA THR A 278 -4.19 -7.94 -0.92
C THR A 278 -4.11 -7.99 -2.45
N GLY A 279 -3.71 -6.88 -3.07
CA GLY A 279 -3.44 -6.81 -4.52
C GLY A 279 -2.23 -7.62 -4.99
N ARG A 280 -1.35 -8.05 -4.07
CA ARG A 280 -0.04 -8.64 -4.39
C ARG A 280 -0.12 -9.84 -5.32
N SER A 281 0.47 -9.76 -6.49
CA SER A 281 0.66 -10.94 -7.35
C SER A 281 1.76 -11.88 -6.84
N ARG A 282 2.69 -11.38 -6.00
CA ARG A 282 3.80 -12.15 -5.41
C ARG A 282 4.03 -11.76 -3.95
N ARG A 283 4.64 -12.64 -3.18
CA ARG A 283 5.06 -12.37 -1.79
C ARG A 283 6.44 -12.94 -1.52
N ILE A 284 7.10 -12.41 -0.49
CA ILE A 284 8.42 -12.86 -0.04
C ILE A 284 8.25 -13.62 1.26
N VAL A 285 8.48 -14.93 1.21
CA VAL A 285 8.35 -15.82 2.38
C VAL A 285 9.73 -16.22 2.90
N ARG A 286 9.81 -16.45 4.21
CA ARG A 286 11.02 -16.97 4.84
C ARG A 286 10.94 -18.49 4.91
N LYS A 287 11.89 -19.21 4.29
CA LYS A 287 12.00 -20.67 4.35
C LYS A 287 13.23 -21.10 5.12
N GLY A 288 13.07 -22.06 6.04
CA GLY A 288 14.12 -22.53 6.94
C GLY A 288 14.17 -21.76 8.27
N GLU A 289 15.07 -22.18 9.17
CA GLU A 289 15.21 -21.64 10.52
C GLU A 289 16.59 -21.02 10.76
N GLY A 290 16.65 -20.11 11.73
CA GLY A 290 17.90 -19.49 12.17
C GLY A 290 18.66 -18.78 11.04
N PRO A 291 20.00 -18.77 11.09
CA PRO A 291 20.86 -18.12 10.09
C PRO A 291 20.81 -18.75 8.68
N ALA A 292 20.31 -19.99 8.56
CA ALA A 292 20.20 -20.69 7.27
C ALA A 292 18.89 -20.39 6.53
N ALA A 293 17.99 -19.62 7.14
CA ALA A 293 16.73 -19.25 6.50
C ALA A 293 16.99 -18.31 5.32
N ARG A 294 16.24 -18.54 4.24
CA ARG A 294 16.33 -17.76 3.00
C ARG A 294 14.99 -17.14 2.64
N LEU A 295 15.04 -16.04 1.90
CA LEU A 295 13.86 -15.39 1.37
C LEU A 295 13.53 -16.00 -0.01
N VAL A 296 12.27 -16.38 -0.20
CA VAL A 296 11.79 -17.04 -1.41
C VAL A 296 10.60 -16.27 -1.97
N VAL A 297 10.59 -16.07 -3.28
CA VAL A 297 9.44 -15.48 -3.98
C VAL A 297 8.38 -16.55 -4.20
N GLU A 298 7.16 -16.27 -3.78
CA GLU A 298 5.99 -17.09 -4.10
C GLU A 298 4.97 -16.29 -4.90
N SER A 299 4.57 -16.83 -6.04
CA SER A 299 3.47 -16.29 -6.84
C SER A 299 2.13 -16.61 -6.20
N ARG A 300 1.22 -15.64 -6.22
CA ARG A 300 -0.18 -15.78 -5.79
C ARG A 300 -1.07 -15.88 -7.02
N ALA A 301 -2.00 -16.83 -7.03
CA ALA A 301 -2.98 -16.94 -8.09
C ALA A 301 -3.90 -15.70 -8.10
N GLY A 302 -4.43 -15.30 -9.27
CA GLY A 302 -5.36 -14.15 -9.35
C GLY A 302 -6.62 -14.34 -8.50
N SER A 303 -7.03 -15.59 -8.24
CA SER A 303 -8.14 -15.96 -7.35
C SER A 303 -7.74 -16.14 -5.89
N ALA A 304 -6.48 -15.92 -5.50
CA ALA A 304 -5.97 -16.19 -4.15
C ALA A 304 -6.80 -15.51 -3.08
N ASN A 305 -7.22 -14.26 -3.29
CA ASN A 305 -8.03 -13.51 -2.32
C ASN A 305 -9.34 -14.22 -1.94
N LEU A 306 -9.96 -14.99 -2.85
CA LEU A 306 -11.16 -15.78 -2.54
C LEU A 306 -10.82 -16.98 -1.64
N ALA A 307 -9.78 -17.72 -1.98
CA ALA A 307 -9.34 -18.87 -1.19
C ALA A 307 -8.85 -18.45 0.20
N GLU A 308 -8.11 -17.35 0.30
CA GLU A 308 -7.61 -16.78 1.55
C GLU A 308 -8.75 -16.30 2.45
N THR A 309 -9.77 -15.65 1.87
CA THR A 309 -10.98 -15.27 2.60
C THR A 309 -11.72 -16.50 3.12
N ALA A 310 -11.93 -17.50 2.28
CA ALA A 310 -12.59 -18.75 2.69
C ALA A 310 -11.81 -19.45 3.81
N ALA A 311 -10.49 -19.59 3.67
CA ALA A 311 -9.64 -20.22 4.68
C ALA A 311 -9.71 -19.49 6.04
N PHE A 312 -9.80 -18.16 6.05
CA PHE A 312 -10.03 -17.40 7.28
C PHE A 312 -11.43 -17.66 7.88
N MET A 313 -12.47 -17.61 7.06
CA MET A 313 -13.86 -17.83 7.50
C MET A 313 -14.13 -19.28 7.93
N ASP A 314 -13.38 -20.25 7.39
CA ASP A 314 -13.47 -21.67 7.72
C ASP A 314 -12.61 -22.10 8.93
N ASP A 315 -12.01 -21.13 9.64
CA ASP A 315 -11.11 -21.30 10.79
C ASP A 315 -9.81 -22.06 10.47
N GLN A 316 -9.43 -22.15 9.19
CA GLN A 316 -8.15 -22.73 8.76
C GLN A 316 -7.00 -21.75 8.99
N LYS A 317 -7.27 -20.45 8.81
CA LYS A 317 -6.33 -19.35 9.07
C LYS A 317 -6.91 -18.41 10.11
N ARG A 318 -6.07 -17.93 11.03
CA ARG A 318 -6.50 -17.14 12.20
C ARG A 318 -6.08 -15.67 12.15
N ILE A 319 -5.22 -15.33 11.20
CA ILE A 319 -4.80 -13.95 10.95
C ILE A 319 -5.31 -13.59 9.56
N LEU A 320 -6.07 -12.51 9.44
CA LEU A 320 -6.45 -11.92 8.17
C LEU A 320 -5.71 -10.59 8.00
N ILE A 321 -5.07 -10.39 6.85
CA ILE A 321 -4.50 -9.09 6.48
C ILE A 321 -5.05 -8.68 5.12
N PHE A 322 -5.59 -7.46 5.03
CA PHE A 322 -6.21 -6.97 3.80
C PHE A 322 -5.81 -5.53 3.48
N SER A 323 -5.76 -5.21 2.19
CA SER A 323 -5.70 -3.84 1.70
C SER A 323 -7.08 -3.35 1.27
N ASP A 324 -7.26 -2.05 1.12
CA ASP A 324 -8.54 -1.46 0.66
C ASP A 324 -9.05 -2.11 -0.65
N ALA A 325 -8.16 -2.19 -1.65
CA ALA A 325 -8.45 -2.86 -2.92
C ALA A 325 -8.74 -4.36 -2.76
N GLY A 326 -8.03 -5.07 -1.88
CA GLY A 326 -8.24 -6.49 -1.65
C GLY A 326 -9.53 -6.79 -0.89
N GLY A 327 -9.90 -5.94 0.08
CA GLY A 327 -11.06 -6.12 0.94
C GLY A 327 -12.40 -5.67 0.36
N THR A 328 -12.39 -4.99 -0.79
CA THR A 328 -13.60 -4.48 -1.41
C THR A 328 -14.64 -5.60 -1.64
N GLY A 329 -15.84 -5.41 -1.10
CA GLY A 329 -16.97 -6.35 -1.24
C GLY A 329 -16.83 -7.66 -0.46
N ARG A 330 -16.01 -7.69 0.60
CA ARG A 330 -15.85 -8.86 1.48
C ARG A 330 -16.28 -8.53 2.91
N SER A 331 -16.90 -9.51 3.57
CA SER A 331 -17.24 -9.44 4.99
C SER A 331 -16.30 -10.35 5.78
N TYR A 332 -15.67 -9.79 6.81
CA TYR A 332 -14.76 -10.52 7.71
C TYR A 332 -15.31 -10.65 9.13
N HIS A 333 -16.56 -10.24 9.32
CA HIS A 333 -17.22 -10.34 10.61
C HIS A 333 -17.36 -11.81 11.02
N ALA A 334 -17.28 -12.09 12.33
CA ALA A 334 -17.71 -13.38 12.85
C ALA A 334 -19.17 -13.63 12.44
N ASP A 335 -19.42 -14.71 11.71
CA ASP A 335 -20.74 -15.10 11.22
C ASP A 335 -21.18 -16.35 11.96
N LEU A 336 -22.44 -16.42 12.38
CA LEU A 336 -22.98 -17.66 12.93
C LEU A 336 -23.01 -18.78 11.88
N GLY A 337 -23.09 -18.42 10.60
CA GLY A 337 -23.01 -19.37 9.48
C GLY A 337 -21.59 -19.78 9.09
N ALA A 338 -20.55 -19.13 9.63
CA ALA A 338 -19.16 -19.48 9.36
C ALA A 338 -18.59 -20.37 10.46
N ARG A 339 -17.58 -21.18 10.13
CA ARG A 339 -16.89 -22.03 11.13
C ARG A 339 -16.08 -21.17 12.10
N ASN A 340 -15.44 -20.12 11.59
CA ASN A 340 -14.69 -19.20 12.42
C ASN A 340 -15.63 -18.19 13.10
N GLN A 341 -16.01 -18.52 14.34
CA GLN A 341 -16.83 -17.70 15.22
C GLN A 341 -16.01 -17.01 16.32
N ARG A 342 -14.68 -17.02 16.20
CA ARG A 342 -13.78 -16.42 17.20
C ARG A 342 -14.01 -14.92 17.27
N LEU A 343 -13.77 -14.34 18.46
CA LEU A 343 -13.73 -12.89 18.63
C LEU A 343 -12.72 -12.30 17.64
N ARG A 344 -13.14 -11.25 16.92
CA ARG A 344 -12.31 -10.53 15.95
C ARG A 344 -11.65 -9.36 16.66
N VAL A 345 -10.32 -9.33 16.63
CA VAL A 345 -9.53 -8.18 17.07
C VAL A 345 -9.04 -7.48 15.81
N HIS A 346 -9.49 -6.24 15.63
CA HIS A 346 -9.27 -5.42 14.43
C HIS A 346 -8.13 -4.43 14.63
#